data_AF-A0A2W7GCY2-F1
#
_entry.id   AF-A0A2W7GCY2-F1
#
_cell.length_a   1.000
_cell.length_b   1.000
_cell.length_c   1.000
_cell.angle_alpha   90.00
_cell.angle_beta   90.00
_cell.angle_gamma   90.00
#
_symmetry.space_group_name_H-M   'P 1'
#
loop_
_entity.id
_entity.type
_entity.pdbx_description
1 polymer ?
#
loop_
_entity_poly.entity_id
_entity_poly.type
_entity_poly.pdbx_seq_one_letter_code
_entity_poly.pdbx_strand_id
1 'polypeptide(L)' 'MNKNIDELLNTMKKGIEDWDYYVNFSKVEWNFISKREKLDKLNSIIESTNIESDFTNLIKNDHSIL' A
#
# COMPACT_ATOMS: atom_id res chain seq x y z
N MET A 1 -23.97 27.21 -26.96
CA MET A 1 -23.73 25.78 -26.72
C MET A 1 -23.01 25.48 -25.40
N ASN A 2 -22.51 26.49 -24.65
CA ASN A 2 -21.86 26.29 -23.34
C ASN A 2 -22.79 26.30 -22.11
N LYS A 3 -24.02 26.83 -22.22
CA LYS A 3 -24.93 26.96 -21.06
C LYS A 3 -25.38 25.65 -20.42
N ASN A 4 -25.42 24.55 -21.18
CA ASN A 4 -25.95 23.27 -20.70
C ASN A 4 -24.98 22.52 -19.77
N ILE A 5 -23.67 22.74 -19.89
CA ILE A 5 -22.68 22.00 -19.08
C ILE A 5 -22.59 22.63 -17.69
N ASP A 6 -22.56 23.96 -17.61
CA ASP A 6 -22.48 24.65 -16.32
C ASP A 6 -23.73 24.45 -15.47
N GLU A 7 -24.92 24.42 -16.07
CA GLU A 7 -26.17 24.06 -15.37
C GLU A 7 -26.14 22.59 -14.89
N LEU A 8 -25.68 21.66 -15.73
CA LEU A 8 -25.57 20.25 -15.35
C LEU A 8 -24.61 20.06 -14.17
N LEU A 9 -23.43 20.69 -14.20
CA LEU A 9 -22.44 20.61 -13.11
C LEU A 9 -22.97 21.17 -11.79
N ASN A 10 -23.74 22.27 -11.84
CA ASN A 10 -24.35 22.86 -10.65
C ASN A 10 -25.47 22.00 -10.04
N THR A 11 -26.07 21.08 -10.80
CA THR A 11 -27.06 20.13 -10.29
C THR A 11 -26.45 18.89 -9.65
N MET A 12 -25.15 18.63 -9.86
CA MET A 12 -24.46 17.50 -9.26
C MET A 12 -24.25 17.75 -7.77
N LYS A 13 -24.64 16.79 -6.93
CA LYS A 13 -24.30 16.83 -5.50
C LYS A 13 -22.80 16.60 -5.35
N LYS A 14 -22.16 17.36 -4.45
CA LYS A 14 -20.78 17.09 -4.03
C LYS A 14 -20.70 15.62 -3.58
N GLY A 15 -20.02 14.80 -4.36
CA GLY A 15 -19.93 13.38 -4.07
C GLY A 15 -18.95 13.19 -2.92
N ILE A 16 -19.13 12.10 -2.20
CA ILE A 16 -18.11 11.65 -1.28
C ILE A 16 -17.07 10.93 -2.14
N GLU A 17 -16.23 11.72 -2.79
CA GLU A 17 -15.17 11.28 -3.71
C GLU A 17 -13.77 11.45 -3.12
N ASP A 18 -13.66 12.00 -1.91
CA ASP A 18 -12.38 12.11 -1.23
C ASP A 18 -11.94 10.74 -0.71
N TRP A 19 -10.74 10.32 -1.11
CA TRP A 19 -10.13 9.06 -0.68
C TRP A 19 -10.08 8.93 0.85
N ASP A 20 -9.95 10.06 1.55
CA ASP A 20 -9.95 10.14 3.01
C ASP A 20 -11.23 9.60 3.66
N TYR A 21 -12.35 9.57 2.92
CA TYR A 21 -13.59 8.99 3.39
C TYR A 21 -13.57 7.46 3.40
N TYR A 22 -12.92 6.85 2.41
CA TYR A 22 -12.88 5.39 2.25
C TYR A 22 -11.63 4.77 2.85
N VAL A 23 -10.57 5.55 3.03
CA VAL A 23 -9.25 5.07 3.45
C VAL A 23 -8.79 5.84 4.66
N ASN A 24 -8.54 5.10 5.74
CA ASN A 24 -7.79 5.64 6.87
C ASN A 24 -6.30 5.65 6.52
N PHE A 25 -5.82 6.76 5.97
CA PHE A 25 -4.42 6.90 5.54
C PHE A 25 -3.41 6.76 6.68
N SER A 26 -3.72 7.25 7.88
CA SER A 26 -2.84 7.08 9.05
C SER A 26 -2.64 5.60 9.39
N LYS A 27 -3.70 4.78 9.28
CA LYS A 27 -3.61 3.33 9.46
C LYS A 27 -2.77 2.69 8.35
N VAL A 28 -2.93 3.12 7.10
CA VAL A 28 -2.15 2.62 5.97
C VAL A 28 -0.67 2.94 6.16
N GLU A 29 -0.34 4.17 6.52
CA GLU A 29 1.03 4.62 6.77
C GLU A 29 1.67 3.87 7.94
N TRP A 30 0.95 3.71 9.05
CA TRP A 30 1.45 2.93 10.19
C TRP A 30 1.69 1.46 9.83
N ASN A 31 0.79 0.84 9.05
CA ASN A 31 0.98 -0.52 8.55
C ASN A 31 2.17 -0.62 7.59
N PHE A 32 2.37 0.39 6.75
CA PHE A 32 3.51 0.43 5.84
C PHE A 32 4.82 0.50 6.64
N ILE A 33 4.93 1.45 7.57
CA ILE A 33 6.14 1.62 8.40
C ILE A 33 6.43 0.36 9.21
N SER A 34 5.43 -0.22 9.86
CA SER A 34 5.60 -1.43 10.70
C SER A 34 5.97 -2.69 9.92
N LYS A 35 5.61 -2.78 8.63
CA LYS A 35 5.92 -3.94 7.78
C LYS A 35 7.12 -3.73 6.86
N ARG A 36 7.55 -2.49 6.65
CA ARG A 36 8.62 -2.13 5.70
C ARG A 36 9.90 -2.91 5.95
N GLU A 37 10.36 -2.96 7.20
CA GLU A 37 11.61 -3.66 7.53
C GLU A 37 11.56 -5.15 7.17
N LYS A 38 10.43 -5.82 7.45
CA LYS A 38 10.22 -7.23 7.08
C LYS A 38 10.18 -7.40 5.56
N LEU A 39 9.47 -6.51 4.86
CA LEU A 39 9.37 -6.56 3.40
C LEU A 39 10.72 -6.32 2.73
N ASP A 40 11.53 -5.38 3.22
CA ASP A 40 12.86 -5.10 2.67
C ASP A 40 13.79 -6.31 2.84
N LYS A 41 13.72 -7.02 3.98
CA LYS A 41 14.45 -8.28 4.22
C LYS A 41 14.02 -9.38 3.24
N LEU A 42 12.71 -9.54 3.01
CA LEU A 42 12.21 -10.51 2.02
C LEU A 42 12.55 -10.11 0.59
N ASN A 43 12.56 -8.81 0.28
CA ASN A 43 12.93 -8.32 -1.04
C ASN A 43 14.39 -8.60 -1.37
N SER A 44 15.27 -8.67 -0.36
CA SER A 44 16.68 -8.97 -0.57
C SER A 44 16.95 -10.36 -1.16
N ILE A 45 16.01 -11.30 -1.03
CA ILE A 45 16.14 -12.68 -1.53
C ILE A 45 15.35 -12.96 -2.82
N ILE A 46 14.59 -11.98 -3.35
CA ILE A 46 13.74 -12.17 -4.54
C ILE A 46 14.56 -12.52 -5.79
N GLU A 47 15.78 -11.98 -5.92
CA GLU A 47 16.68 -12.25 -7.05
C GLU A 47 17.64 -13.42 -6.79
N SER A 48 17.48 -14.14 -5.68
CA SER A 48 18.35 -15.26 -5.35
C SER A 48 18.17 -16.44 -6.32
N THR A 49 19.29 -17.04 -6.72
CA THR A 49 19.33 -18.27 -7.50
C THR A 49 18.95 -19.51 -6.68
N ASN A 50 18.97 -19.42 -5.35
CA ASN A 50 18.57 -20.50 -4.43
C ASN A 50 17.73 -19.93 -3.27
N ILE A 51 16.54 -19.45 -3.61
CA ILE A 51 15.62 -18.78 -2.69
C ILE A 51 15.24 -19.61 -1.45
N GLU A 52 15.19 -20.94 -1.57
CA GLU A 52 14.82 -21.82 -0.45
C GLU A 52 15.89 -21.85 0.63
N SER A 53 17.16 -21.98 0.24
CA SER A 53 18.31 -21.91 1.14
C SER A 53 18.38 -20.54 1.81
N ASP A 54 18.25 -19.47 1.03
CA ASP A 54 18.38 -18.11 1.52
C ASP A 54 17.24 -17.72 2.45
N PHE A 55 16.01 -18.13 2.15
CA PHE A 55 14.87 -17.96 3.05
C PHE A 55 15.05 -18.72 4.36
N THR A 56 15.54 -19.96 4.30
CA THR A 56 15.82 -20.76 5.49
C THR A 56 16.89 -20.10 6.36
N ASN A 57 17.95 -19.57 5.74
CA ASN A 57 19.01 -18.86 6.44
C ASN A 57 18.50 -17.53 7.03
N LEU A 58 17.66 -16.81 6.30
CA LEU A 58 17.03 -15.57 6.74
C LEU A 58 16.17 -15.79 7.99
N ILE A 59 15.31 -16.82 8.00
CA ILE A 59 14.49 -17.17 9.18
C ILE A 59 15.35 -17.64 10.36
N LYS A 60 16.41 -18.41 10.10
CA LYS A 60 17.34 -18.86 11.15
C LYS A 60 18.04 -17.68 11.84
N ASN A 61 18.41 -16.67 11.07
CA ASN A 61 19.13 -15.50 11.58
C ASN A 61 18.20 -14.44 12.18
N ASP A 62 16.97 -14.34 11.66
CA ASP A 62 15.98 -13.38 12.13
C ASP A 62 14.59 -14.03 12.23
N HIS A 63 14.25 -14.48 13.44
CA HIS A 63 12.97 -15.09 13.73
C HIS A 63 11.80 -14.09 13.72
N SER A 64 12.07 -12.78 13.73
CA SER A 64 11.01 -11.76 13.74
C SER A 64 10.29 -11.63 12.39
N ILE A 65 10.79 -12.28 11.35
CA ILE A 65 10.17 -12.30 10.01
C ILE A 65 8.91 -13.18 9.99
N LEU A 66 8.82 -14.17 10.89
CA LEU A 66 7.61 -14.98 11.15
C LEU A 66 6.59 -14.20 12.01
#